data_AF-A0A658K6D0-F1
#
_entry.id   AF-A0A658K6D0-F1
#
_cell.length_a   1.000
_cell.length_b   1.000
_cell.length_c   1.000
_cell.angle_alpha   90.00
_cell.angle_beta   90.00
_cell.angle_gamma   90.00
#
_symmetry.space_group_name_H-M   'P 1'
#
loop_
_entity.id
_entity.type
_entity.pdbx_description
1 polymer ?
#
loop_
_entity_poly.entity_id
_entity_poly.type
_entity_poly.pdbx_seq_one_letter_code
_entity_poly.pdbx_strand_id
1 'polypeptide(L)'
;MSLPLLAEFPAILLPLITRARQTFQAALTALSEDALASFEAWPEERRKAFDRVCAASDFVTEQICRDPQMLLQLADSGELERSFSAGQLRG
;
A
#
# COMPACT_ATOMS: atom_id res chain seq x y z
N MET A 1 -18.27 -17.94 -4.66
CA MET A 1 -17.78 -18.11 -3.27
C MET A 1 -17.20 -16.78 -2.83
N SER A 2 -17.83 -16.09 -1.89
CA SER A 2 -17.29 -14.86 -1.31
C SER A 2 -16.14 -15.24 -0.37
N LEU A 3 -15.02 -14.52 -0.46
CA LEU A 3 -13.91 -14.66 0.50
C LEU A 3 -14.38 -14.22 1.90
N PRO A 4 -13.83 -14.81 2.97
CA PRO A 4 -14.12 -14.35 4.33
C PRO A 4 -13.71 -12.89 4.51
N LEU A 5 -14.46 -12.16 5.34
CA LEU A 5 -14.14 -10.78 5.69
C LEU A 5 -12.74 -10.69 6.31
N LEU A 6 -12.00 -9.66 5.94
CA LEU A 6 -10.66 -9.45 6.48
C LEU A 6 -10.74 -9.05 7.96
N ALA A 7 -9.96 -9.72 8.80
CA ALA A 7 -9.85 -9.39 10.23
C ALA A 7 -9.33 -7.96 10.44
N GLU A 8 -9.79 -7.32 11.50
CA GLU A 8 -9.23 -6.06 11.98
C GLU A 8 -7.77 -6.24 12.44
N PHE A 9 -7.02 -5.13 12.47
CA PHE A 9 -5.64 -5.17 12.95
C PHE A 9 -5.59 -5.46 14.45
N PRO A 10 -4.78 -6.45 14.87
CA PRO A 10 -4.41 -6.57 16.28
C PRO A 10 -3.79 -5.27 16.78
N ALA A 11 -4.17 -4.82 17.98
CA ALA A 11 -3.71 -3.55 18.53
C ALA A 11 -2.17 -3.42 18.57
N ILE A 12 -1.46 -4.54 18.75
CA ILE A 12 0.01 -4.58 18.77
C ILE A 12 0.66 -4.15 17.45
N LEU A 13 -0.04 -4.25 16.32
CA LEU A 13 0.47 -3.85 15.00
C LEU A 13 0.19 -2.38 14.67
N LEU A 14 -0.74 -1.72 15.39
CA LEU A 14 -1.13 -0.33 15.10
C LEU A 14 0.05 0.66 15.14
N PRO A 15 0.99 0.60 16.11
CA PRO A 15 2.14 1.49 16.12
C PRO A 15 3.05 1.29 14.90
N LEU A 16 3.24 0.04 14.45
CA LEU A 16 4.06 -0.29 13.28
C LEU A 16 3.44 0.28 12.00
N ILE A 17 2.14 0.07 11.80
CA ILE A 17 1.39 0.61 10.66
C ILE A 17 1.45 2.13 10.64
N THR A 18 1.22 2.77 11.81
CA THR A 18 1.26 4.23 11.95
C THR A 18 2.62 4.79 11.57
N ARG A 19 3.71 4.17 12.06
CA ARG A 19 5.07 4.58 11.73
C ARG A 19 5.38 4.39 10.25
N ALA A 20 4.98 3.26 9.67
CA ALA A 20 5.19 2.99 8.25
C ALA A 20 4.51 4.05 7.37
N ARG A 21 3.25 4.38 7.68
CA ARG A 21 2.48 5.44 7.00
C ARG A 21 3.15 6.80 7.10
N GLN A 22 3.54 7.22 8.31
CA GLN A 22 4.21 8.50 8.53
C GLN A 22 5.55 8.58 7.78
N THR A 23 6.33 7.49 7.80
CA THR A 23 7.62 7.42 7.11
C THR A 23 7.43 7.53 5.60
N PHE A 24 6.44 6.83 5.05
CA PHE A 24 6.12 6.88 3.63
C PHE A 24 5.59 8.26 3.21
N GLN A 25 4.71 8.88 4.00
CA GLN A 25 4.24 10.24 3.76
C GLN A 25 5.40 11.25 3.75
N ALA A 26 6.36 11.12 4.68
CA ALA A 26 7.55 11.97 4.69
C ALA A 26 8.41 11.76 3.41
N ALA A 27 8.55 10.52 2.94
CA ALA A 27 9.25 10.23 1.69
C ALA A 27 8.52 10.82 0.46
N LEU A 28 7.19 10.78 0.44
CA LEU A 28 6.38 11.43 -0.60
C LEU A 28 6.52 12.95 -0.57
N THR A 29 6.44 13.58 0.61
CA THR A 29 6.67 15.03 0.75
C THR A 29 8.06 15.43 0.25
N ALA A 30 9.09 14.63 0.55
CA ALA A 30 10.45 14.87 0.08
C ALA A 30 10.60 14.71 -1.45
N LEU A 31 9.74 13.90 -2.08
CA LEU A 31 9.68 13.73 -3.52
C LEU A 31 8.96 14.91 -4.20
N SER A 32 7.71 15.19 -3.82
CA SER A 32 6.95 16.38 -4.27
C SER A 32 5.63 16.52 -3.52
N GLU A 33 5.05 17.72 -3.51
CA GLU A 33 3.69 17.94 -2.97
C GLU A 33 2.63 17.16 -3.77
N ASP A 34 2.77 17.07 -5.09
CA ASP A 34 1.85 16.32 -5.96
C ASP A 34 1.86 14.81 -5.65
N ALA A 35 3.02 14.25 -5.30
CA ALA A 35 3.14 12.84 -4.92
C ALA A 35 2.37 12.54 -3.62
N LEU A 36 2.47 13.43 -2.62
CA LEU A 36 1.68 13.31 -1.39
C LEU A 36 0.18 13.44 -1.69
N ALA A 37 -0.21 14.44 -2.48
CA ALA A 37 -1.61 14.64 -2.87
C ALA A 37 -2.20 13.43 -3.61
N SER A 38 -1.42 12.79 -4.50
CA SER A 38 -1.81 11.56 -5.19
C SER A 38 -2.11 10.42 -4.21
N PHE A 39 -1.24 10.21 -3.22
CA PHE A 39 -1.47 9.21 -2.17
C PHE A 39 -2.69 9.52 -1.30
N GLU A 40 -2.88 10.79 -0.92
CA GLU A 40 -4.04 11.21 -0.12
C GLU A 40 -5.37 11.03 -0.88
N ALA A 41 -5.34 11.21 -2.20
CA ALA A 41 -6.48 11.00 -3.09
C ALA A 41 -6.84 9.52 -3.31
N TRP A 42 -6.03 8.55 -2.86
CA TRP A 42 -6.33 7.13 -3.03
C TRP A 42 -7.68 6.72 -2.42
N PRO A 43 -8.39 5.74 -3.01
CA PRO A 43 -9.58 5.17 -2.39
C PRO A 43 -9.28 4.57 -1.00
N GLU A 44 -10.29 4.57 -0.12
CA GLU A 44 -10.14 4.03 1.23
C GLU A 44 -9.71 2.55 1.24
N GLU A 45 -10.24 1.76 0.31
CA GLU A 45 -9.90 0.34 0.16
C GLU A 45 -8.40 0.14 -0.13
N ARG A 46 -7.82 0.96 -1.02
CA ARG A 46 -6.39 0.93 -1.33
C ARG A 46 -5.54 1.37 -0.13
N ARG A 47 -5.98 2.39 0.61
CA ARG A 47 -5.28 2.82 1.85
C ARG A 47 -5.31 1.75 2.95
N LYS A 48 -6.39 0.97 3.05
CA LYS A 48 -6.48 -0.19 3.96
C LYS A 48 -5.60 -1.35 3.49
N ALA A 49 -5.55 -1.61 2.18
CA ALA A 49 -4.65 -2.62 1.63
C ALA A 49 -3.17 -2.25 1.88
N PHE A 50 -2.82 -0.98 1.69
CA PHE A 50 -1.51 -0.44 2.04
C PHE A 50 -1.13 -0.71 3.50
N ASP A 51 -2.01 -0.41 4.45
CA ASP A 51 -1.76 -0.70 5.87
C ASP A 51 -1.51 -2.18 6.13
N ARG A 52 -2.24 -3.06 5.45
CA ARG A 52 -2.07 -4.52 5.59
C ARG A 52 -0.72 -4.98 5.06
N VAL A 53 -0.29 -4.45 3.92
CA VAL A 53 1.02 -4.76 3.35
C VAL A 53 2.14 -4.27 4.26
N CYS A 54 2.03 -3.05 4.80
CA CYS A 54 2.98 -2.53 5.78
C CYS A 54 3.00 -3.38 7.07
N ALA A 55 1.84 -3.84 7.55
CA ALA A 55 1.77 -4.72 8.70
C ALA A 55 2.37 -6.11 8.46
N ALA A 56 2.36 -6.57 7.20
CA ALA A 56 2.80 -7.91 6.82
C ALA A 56 4.26 -7.99 6.36
N SER A 57 4.87 -6.86 5.94
CA SER A 57 6.20 -6.85 5.37
C SER A 57 6.95 -5.54 5.60
N ASP A 58 7.95 -5.60 6.49
CA ASP A 58 8.92 -4.51 6.67
C ASP A 58 9.73 -4.29 5.38
N PHE A 59 10.01 -5.35 4.61
CA PHE A 59 10.69 -5.22 3.32
C PHE A 59 9.93 -4.31 2.37
N VAL A 60 8.61 -4.50 2.20
CA VAL A 60 7.82 -3.63 1.33
C VAL A 60 7.87 -2.20 1.84
N THR A 61 7.67 -1.99 3.14
CA THR A 61 7.74 -0.66 3.77
C THR A 61 9.08 0.03 3.50
N GLU A 62 10.21 -0.67 3.63
CA GLU A 62 11.52 -0.13 3.31
C GLU A 62 11.67 0.21 1.82
N GLN A 63 11.24 -0.68 0.92
CA GLN A 63 11.36 -0.47 -0.53
C GLN A 63 10.57 0.75 -0.99
N ILE A 64 9.31 0.87 -0.58
CA ILE A 64 8.47 2.01 -0.99
C ILE A 64 8.94 3.34 -0.39
N CYS A 65 9.64 3.33 0.75
CA CYS A 65 10.22 4.56 1.29
C CYS A 65 11.51 4.95 0.55
N ARG A 66 12.27 3.98 0.03
CA ARG A 66 13.46 4.24 -0.80
C ARG A 66 13.11 4.74 -2.19
N ASP A 67 12.03 4.23 -2.77
CA ASP A 67 11.48 4.67 -4.06
C ASP A 67 9.95 4.84 -3.98
N PRO A 68 9.48 5.98 -3.46
CA PRO A 68 8.05 6.23 -3.31
C PRO A 68 7.31 6.43 -4.63
N GLN A 69 8.01 6.89 -5.68
CA GLN A 69 7.43 7.06 -7.01
C GLN A 69 7.02 5.71 -7.62
N MET A 70 7.80 4.65 -7.38
CA MET A 70 7.49 3.32 -7.87
C MET A 70 6.14 2.81 -7.38
N LEU A 71 5.78 3.04 -6.11
CA LEU A 71 4.48 2.62 -5.59
C LEU A 71 3.33 3.43 -6.21
N LEU A 72 3.50 4.74 -6.40
CA LEU A 72 2.51 5.58 -7.07
C LEU A 72 2.26 5.11 -8.51
N GLN A 73 3.34 4.84 -9.26
CA GLN A 73 3.24 4.31 -10.64
C GLN A 73 2.54 2.95 -10.68
N LEU A 74 2.82 2.07 -9.71
CA LEU A 74 2.14 0.78 -9.61
C LEU A 74 0.64 0.97 -9.34
N ALA A 75 0.26 1.92 -8.47
CA ALA A 75 -1.14 2.23 -8.22
C ALA A 75 -1.85 2.82 -9.44
N ASP A 76 -1.16 3.69 -10.20
CA ASP A 76 -1.68 4.30 -11.42
C ASP A 76 -1.83 3.31 -12.58
N SER A 77 -1.01 2.24 -12.59
CA SER A 77 -1.12 1.18 -13.59
C SER A 77 -2.43 0.38 -13.49
N GLY A 78 -3.11 0.42 -12.34
CA GLY A 78 -4.32 -0.36 -12.05
C GLY A 78 -4.08 -1.84 -11.75
N GLU A 79 -2.82 -2.30 -11.72
CA GLU A 79 -2.49 -3.71 -11.46
C GLU A 79 -2.78 -4.13 -10.01
N LEU A 80 -2.82 -3.21 -9.04
CA LEU A 80 -3.09 -3.53 -7.63
C LEU A 80 -4.50 -4.09 -7.38
N GLU A 81 -5.50 -3.60 -8.13
CA GLU A 81 -6.89 -4.04 -8.03
C GLU A 81 -7.29 -5.02 -9.14
N ARG A 82 -6.37 -5.32 -10.06
CA ARG A 82 -6.64 -6.18 -11.20
C ARG A 82 -6.83 -7.63 -10.76
N SER A 83 -7.96 -8.21 -11.12
CA SER A 83 -8.20 -9.64 -10.96
C SER A 83 -7.51 -10.44 -12.07
N PHE A 84 -6.85 -11.54 -11.70
CA PHE A 84 -6.29 -12.49 -12.66
C PHE A 84 -7.32 -13.53 -13.08
N SER A 85 -7.44 -13.75 -14.39
CA SER A 85 -8.22 -14.82 -15.01
C SER A 85 -7.40 -16.11 -15.14
N ALA A 86 -8.08 -17.23 -15.38
CA ALA A 86 -7.44 -18.51 -15.65
C ALA A 86 -6.40 -18.38 -16.78
N GLY A 87 -5.19 -18.89 -16.54
CA GLY A 87 -4.08 -18.82 -17.50
C GLY A 87 -3.26 -17.52 -17.49
N GLN A 88 -3.62 -16.51 -16.68
CA GLN A 88 -2.81 -15.28 -16.54
C GLN A 88 -1.67 -15.40 -15.53
N LEU A 89 -1.70 -16.43 -14.67
CA LEU A 89 -0.60 -16.78 -13.78
C LEU A 89 -0.10 -18.17 -14.14
N ARG A 90 1.23 -18.33 -14.21
CA ARG A 90 1.86 -19.64 -14.28
C ARG A 90 1.95 -20.15 -12.85
N GLY A 91 1.07 -21.10 -12.50
CA GLY A 91 1.13 -21.85 -11.25
C GLY A 91 2.25 -22.89 -11.27
#